data_AF-B6BMY9-F1
#
_entry.id   AF-B6BMY9-F1
#
_cell.length_a   1.000
_cell.length_b   1.000
_cell.length_c   1.000
_cell.angle_alpha   90.00
_cell.angle_beta   90.00
_cell.angle_gamma   90.00
#
_symmetry.space_group_name_H-M   'P 1'
#
loop_
_entity.id
_entity.type
_entity.pdbx_description
1 polymer ?
#
loop_
_entity_poly.entity_id
_entity_poly.type
_entity_poly.pdbx_seq_one_letter_code
_entity_poly.pdbx_strand_id
1 'polypeptide(L)'
;MFGYGKLNSEGSLISATNQHDDFEELSNFEQDKDKKFYRYYKLEKVDGKYIPNIEKIEEEKVKSEQFLKQQKTERKANFNTKYPLGFTQSISDNLKEYTCPKCRDYEPTLDNIFGVHILKDMYCLRNNIDCIQCTANSSINEQIKMLKMLIEVVKYNAFNEVYKTLGSQTNIGTILMKKNQINDIYFEEMGIPKDANILDMNLTPSGNLFPLKLMSNNPRHMQEINNNIFSFFPSNIFKEIIPSEREDSLSISVQWILFEEDDISDINLLQAMDNYIDNKPLELIMNANRTLELLCNQICFKEFVKDNDSNKGKKSVEDFLVTGATYGHQLNHLLSLICKSNNLTPIEKELISKINWLRKLRNDIAHRGQIKDNRELTKKEKEEILAIAILGSSLMKYIYKKI
;
A
#
# COMPACT_ATOMS: atom_id res chain seq x y z
N MET A 1 4.71 -21.87 -53.82
CA MET A 1 3.99 -21.95 -52.54
C MET A 1 4.96 -22.38 -51.45
N PHE A 2 5.03 -21.65 -50.35
CA PHE A 2 5.83 -22.00 -49.17
C PHE A 2 4.90 -22.11 -47.96
N GLY A 3 5.24 -22.99 -47.01
CA GLY A 3 4.57 -23.05 -45.72
C GLY A 3 5.27 -22.15 -44.72
N TYR A 4 4.51 -21.46 -43.87
CA TYR A 4 5.06 -20.64 -42.78
C TYR A 4 4.41 -20.99 -41.45
N GLY A 5 5.22 -20.95 -40.40
CA GLY A 5 4.77 -21.05 -39.02
C GLY A 5 4.80 -19.69 -38.32
N LYS A 6 3.80 -19.39 -37.51
CA LYS A 6 3.76 -18.22 -36.62
C LYS A 6 4.21 -18.64 -35.22
N LEU A 7 5.30 -18.05 -34.72
CA LEU A 7 5.78 -18.27 -33.34
C LEU A 7 5.30 -17.15 -32.42
N ASN A 8 5.03 -17.47 -31.14
CA ASN A 8 4.88 -16.46 -30.09
C ASN A 8 6.25 -16.00 -29.58
N SER A 9 6.25 -15.03 -28.66
CA SER A 9 7.45 -14.51 -27.99
C SER A 9 8.24 -15.55 -27.18
N GLU A 10 7.68 -16.74 -26.94
CA GLU A 10 8.33 -17.87 -26.25
C GLU A 10 8.87 -18.91 -27.25
N GLY A 11 8.82 -18.62 -28.56
CA GLY A 11 9.24 -19.54 -29.62
C GLY A 11 8.34 -20.77 -29.78
N SER A 12 7.10 -20.71 -29.30
CA SER A 12 6.09 -21.76 -29.49
C SER A 12 5.26 -21.51 -30.75
N LEU A 13 5.03 -22.57 -31.53
CA LEU A 13 4.22 -22.53 -32.75
C LEU A 13 2.74 -22.31 -32.43
N ILE A 14 2.20 -21.18 -32.86
CA ILE A 14 0.79 -20.80 -32.69
C ILE A 14 -0.06 -21.30 -33.87
N SER A 15 0.48 -21.21 -35.08
CA SER A 15 -0.22 -21.65 -36.29
C SER A 15 0.74 -21.96 -37.44
N ALA A 16 0.31 -22.80 -38.37
CA ALA A 16 1.00 -23.09 -39.63
C ALA A 16 0.03 -22.91 -40.80
N THR A 17 0.39 -22.12 -41.81
CA THR A 17 -0.46 -21.85 -42.97
C THR A 17 0.33 -21.92 -44.28
N ASN A 18 -0.36 -22.28 -45.37
CA ASN A 18 0.18 -22.19 -46.72
C ASN A 18 -0.13 -20.79 -47.26
N GLN A 19 0.90 -20.03 -47.69
CA GLN A 19 0.70 -18.71 -48.28
C GLN A 19 1.42 -18.54 -49.63
N HIS A 20 0.97 -17.53 -50.37
CA HIS A 20 1.39 -17.16 -51.74
C HIS A 20 2.89 -16.82 -51.85
N ASP A 21 3.38 -16.78 -53.09
CA ASP A 21 4.82 -16.66 -53.42
C ASP A 21 5.46 -15.30 -53.06
N ASP A 22 4.66 -14.31 -52.65
CA ASP A 22 5.13 -12.94 -52.33
C ASP A 22 5.41 -12.71 -50.82
N PHE A 23 5.52 -13.77 -50.01
CA PHE A 23 5.72 -13.65 -48.57
C PHE A 23 7.20 -13.52 -48.18
N GLU A 24 7.58 -12.41 -47.56
CA GLU A 24 8.91 -12.17 -47.00
C GLU A 24 9.05 -12.70 -45.57
N GLU A 25 10.14 -13.44 -45.30
CA GLU A 25 10.49 -13.86 -43.95
C GLU A 25 10.88 -12.64 -43.11
N LEU A 26 10.18 -12.41 -42.02
CA LEU A 26 10.47 -11.28 -41.14
C LEU A 26 11.77 -11.53 -40.37
N SER A 27 12.71 -10.61 -40.51
CA SER A 27 13.97 -10.62 -39.76
C SER A 27 13.78 -10.32 -38.27
N ASN A 28 12.66 -9.70 -37.88
CA ASN A 28 12.38 -9.23 -36.52
C ASN A 28 11.00 -9.70 -36.01
N PHE A 29 10.81 -9.63 -34.68
CA PHE A 29 9.48 -9.78 -34.06
C PHE A 29 8.60 -8.57 -34.36
N GLU A 30 7.35 -8.83 -34.73
CA GLU A 30 6.32 -7.81 -34.91
C GLU A 30 5.29 -7.87 -33.79
N GLN A 31 4.67 -6.72 -33.49
CA GLN A 31 3.65 -6.61 -32.46
C GLN A 31 2.25 -6.65 -33.10
N ASP A 32 1.38 -7.55 -32.64
CA ASP A 32 -0.01 -7.59 -33.08
C ASP A 32 -0.87 -6.52 -32.39
N LYS A 33 -2.15 -6.46 -32.79
CA LYS A 33 -3.14 -5.50 -32.26
C LYS A 33 -3.38 -5.67 -30.75
N ASP A 34 -3.08 -6.83 -30.18
CA ASP A 34 -3.21 -7.15 -28.76
C ASP A 34 -1.89 -6.94 -28.00
N LYS A 35 -0.92 -6.24 -28.62
CA LYS A 35 0.41 -5.96 -28.09
C LYS A 35 1.29 -7.21 -27.89
N LYS A 36 0.96 -8.36 -28.49
CA LYS A 36 1.76 -9.59 -28.41
C LYS A 36 2.76 -9.66 -29.54
N PHE A 37 3.99 -10.07 -29.22
CA PHE A 37 5.06 -10.22 -30.20
C PHE A 37 4.97 -11.58 -30.90
N TYR A 38 5.11 -11.59 -32.23
CA TYR A 38 5.17 -12.79 -33.05
C TYR A 38 6.25 -12.68 -34.12
N ARG A 39 6.68 -13.82 -34.65
CA ARG A 39 7.58 -13.89 -35.80
C ARG A 39 7.15 -15.01 -36.74
N TYR A 40 7.29 -14.80 -38.04
CA TYR A 40 7.09 -15.84 -39.04
C TYR A 40 8.40 -16.52 -39.39
N TYR A 41 8.38 -17.84 -39.52
CA TYR A 41 9.52 -18.62 -40.02
C TYR A 41 9.06 -19.61 -41.10
N LYS A 42 10.00 -19.98 -41.97
CA LYS A 42 9.73 -20.86 -43.11
C LYS A 42 9.68 -22.34 -42.70
N LEU A 43 8.61 -23.04 -43.08
CA LEU A 43 8.45 -24.49 -42.90
C LEU A 43 9.23 -25.27 -43.96
N GLU A 44 9.65 -26.48 -43.60
CA GLU A 44 10.36 -27.38 -44.51
C GLU A 44 9.37 -28.26 -45.28
N LYS A 45 9.68 -28.58 -46.55
CA LYS A 45 8.82 -29.44 -47.37
C LYS A 45 9.38 -30.86 -47.36
N VAL A 46 8.67 -31.78 -46.70
CA VAL A 46 9.01 -33.21 -46.64
C VAL A 46 7.83 -34.00 -47.19
N ASP A 47 8.07 -34.84 -48.19
CA ASP A 47 7.07 -35.67 -48.87
C ASP A 47 5.81 -34.90 -49.34
N GLY A 48 6.03 -33.68 -49.86
CA GLY A 48 4.95 -32.83 -50.35
C GLY A 48 4.16 -32.08 -49.27
N LYS A 49 4.45 -32.30 -47.98
CA LYS A 49 3.83 -31.61 -46.84
C LYS A 49 4.80 -30.60 -46.23
N TYR A 50 4.27 -29.46 -45.78
CA TYR A 50 5.07 -28.48 -45.03
C TYR A 50 5.04 -28.85 -43.55
N ILE A 51 6.21 -29.09 -42.98
CA ILE A 51 6.38 -29.47 -41.58
C ILE A 51 7.31 -28.48 -40.85
N PRO A 52 7.09 -28.26 -39.55
CA PRO A 52 7.99 -27.47 -38.71
C PRO A 52 9.39 -28.10 -38.66
N ASN A 53 10.43 -27.34 -39.01
CA ASN A 53 11.82 -27.77 -38.81
C ASN A 53 12.20 -27.56 -37.34
N ILE A 54 12.40 -28.65 -36.61
CA ILE A 54 12.58 -28.62 -35.15
C ILE A 54 13.87 -27.90 -34.75
N GLU A 55 14.99 -28.14 -35.46
CA GLU A 55 16.27 -27.49 -35.19
C GLU A 55 16.16 -25.96 -35.36
N LYS A 56 15.49 -25.49 -36.41
CA LYS A 56 15.23 -24.05 -36.61
C LYS A 56 14.32 -23.47 -35.53
N ILE A 57 13.35 -24.23 -35.02
CA ILE A 57 12.48 -23.76 -33.93
C ILE A 57 13.28 -23.60 -32.64
N GLU A 58 14.22 -24.50 -32.36
CA GLU A 58 15.11 -24.38 -31.21
C GLU A 58 16.05 -23.18 -31.34
N GLU A 59 16.63 -22.93 -32.51
CA GLU A 59 17.41 -21.71 -32.78
C GLU A 59 16.57 -20.44 -32.58
N GLU A 60 15.32 -20.44 -33.05
CA GLU A 60 14.41 -19.31 -32.89
C GLU A 60 13.92 -19.14 -31.45
N LYS A 61 13.80 -20.21 -30.66
CA LYS A 61 13.57 -20.13 -29.21
C LYS A 61 14.72 -19.42 -28.50
N VAL A 62 15.97 -19.76 -28.82
CA VAL A 62 17.14 -19.08 -28.25
C VAL A 62 17.14 -17.58 -28.60
N LYS A 63 16.80 -17.21 -29.84
CA LYS A 63 16.65 -15.80 -30.24
C LYS A 63 15.48 -15.11 -29.53
N SER A 64 14.36 -15.82 -29.34
CA SER A 64 13.19 -15.33 -28.58
C SER A 64 13.55 -15.04 -27.12
N GLU A 65 14.30 -15.95 -26.48
CA GLU A 65 14.80 -15.77 -25.12
C GLU A 65 15.79 -14.61 -25.02
N GLN A 66 16.65 -14.42 -26.02
CA GLN A 66 17.56 -13.27 -26.09
C GLN A 66 16.80 -11.95 -26.28
N PHE A 67 15.77 -11.93 -27.12
CA PHE A 67 14.87 -10.78 -27.32
C PHE A 67 14.10 -10.45 -26.04
N LEU A 68 13.54 -11.44 -25.36
CA LEU A 68 12.88 -11.26 -24.06
C LEU A 68 13.86 -10.80 -22.97
N LYS A 69 15.10 -11.30 -22.97
CA LYS A 69 16.15 -10.81 -22.09
C LYS A 69 16.49 -9.35 -22.39
N GLN A 70 16.65 -8.97 -23.67
CA GLN A 70 16.88 -7.58 -24.08
C GLN A 70 15.73 -6.64 -23.72
N GLN A 71 14.47 -7.05 -23.91
CA GLN A 71 13.32 -6.28 -23.41
C GLN A 71 13.29 -6.15 -21.89
N LYS A 72 13.82 -7.14 -21.15
CA LYS A 72 13.98 -7.05 -19.70
C LYS A 72 15.16 -6.17 -19.29
N THR A 73 16.18 -5.98 -20.12
CA THR A 73 17.35 -5.12 -19.84
C THR A 73 17.21 -3.68 -20.33
N GLU A 74 16.28 -3.37 -21.24
CA GLU A 74 15.93 -1.99 -21.57
C GLU A 74 15.14 -1.37 -20.40
N ARG A 75 15.86 -0.81 -19.43
CA ARG A 75 15.27 0.04 -18.39
C ARG A 75 14.39 1.10 -19.06
N LYS A 76 13.13 1.20 -18.63
CA LYS A 76 12.18 2.16 -19.21
C LYS A 76 12.49 3.63 -18.84
N ALA A 77 13.47 3.92 -17.98
CA ALA A 77 13.62 5.26 -17.39
C ALA A 77 15.04 5.66 -16.92
N ASN A 78 15.18 6.99 -16.76
CA ASN A 78 16.36 7.81 -16.45
C ASN A 78 17.02 7.56 -15.07
N PHE A 79 17.06 6.33 -14.54
CA PHE A 79 17.67 6.08 -13.22
C PHE A 79 19.19 6.19 -13.26
N ASN A 80 19.77 6.91 -12.29
CA ASN A 80 21.21 7.10 -12.22
C ASN A 80 21.89 5.79 -11.78
N THR A 81 22.59 5.11 -12.68
CA THR A 81 23.28 3.84 -12.38
C THR A 81 24.38 3.97 -11.33
N LYS A 82 24.92 5.18 -11.11
CA LYS A 82 25.92 5.45 -10.07
C LYS A 82 25.34 5.45 -8.65
N TYR A 83 24.03 5.68 -8.54
CA TYR A 83 23.30 5.67 -7.28
C TYR A 83 22.23 4.59 -7.38
N PRO A 84 22.56 3.33 -7.05
CA PRO A 84 21.57 2.27 -7.08
C PRO A 84 20.39 2.67 -6.18
N LEU A 85 19.20 2.26 -6.59
CA LEU A 85 17.98 2.45 -5.80
C LEU A 85 18.24 1.98 -4.37
N GLY A 86 18.09 2.91 -3.44
CA GLY A 86 18.25 2.68 -2.03
C GLY A 86 16.92 2.27 -1.45
N PHE A 87 16.78 1.01 -1.10
CA PHE A 87 15.68 0.58 -0.24
C PHE A 87 15.99 1.05 1.17
N THR A 88 15.52 2.23 1.55
CA THR A 88 15.41 2.56 2.98
C THR A 88 14.21 1.82 3.51
N GLN A 89 14.47 0.57 3.85
CA GLN A 89 13.52 -0.34 4.44
C GLN A 89 12.80 0.37 5.59
N SER A 90 11.47 0.48 5.49
CA SER A 90 10.70 0.97 6.63
C SER A 90 10.81 -0.05 7.77
N ILE A 91 10.21 0.29 8.91
CA ILE A 91 10.16 -0.47 10.17
C ILE A 91 10.07 -2.01 10.00
N SER A 92 9.52 -2.49 8.87
CA SER A 92 9.40 -3.88 8.44
C SER A 92 10.66 -4.76 8.47
N ASP A 93 11.87 -4.31 8.10
CA ASP A 93 13.01 -5.25 8.00
C ASP A 93 13.76 -5.48 9.32
N ASN A 94 13.62 -4.58 10.29
CA ASN A 94 14.04 -4.82 11.69
C ASN A 94 12.89 -5.31 12.57
N LEU A 95 11.88 -5.98 11.99
CA LEU A 95 10.86 -6.71 12.78
C LEU A 95 11.40 -8.03 13.33
N LYS A 96 12.42 -8.62 12.71
CA LYS A 96 13.11 -9.80 13.26
C LYS A 96 13.69 -9.55 14.65
N GLU A 97 14.00 -8.29 14.95
CA GLU A 97 14.53 -7.83 16.24
C GLU A 97 13.57 -6.85 16.93
N TYR A 98 12.25 -7.12 16.88
CA TYR A 98 11.31 -6.31 17.64
C TYR A 98 11.50 -6.52 19.15
N THR A 99 11.81 -5.45 19.86
CA THR A 99 11.78 -5.40 21.33
C THR A 99 10.60 -4.56 21.76
N CYS A 100 9.71 -5.09 22.61
CA CYS A 100 8.53 -4.39 23.11
C CYS A 100 8.87 -3.31 24.15
N PRO A 101 7.96 -2.36 24.45
CA PRO A 101 8.23 -1.27 25.40
C PRO A 101 8.79 -1.70 26.75
N LYS A 102 8.32 -2.84 27.29
CA LYS A 102 8.79 -3.36 28.59
C LYS A 102 10.23 -3.88 28.55
N CYS A 103 10.68 -4.34 27.39
CA CYS A 103 11.98 -4.98 27.21
C CYS A 103 13.05 -4.03 26.65
N ARG A 104 12.68 -2.80 26.29
CA ARG A 104 13.65 -1.79 25.88
C ARG A 104 14.33 -1.22 27.13
N ASP A 105 15.64 -1.01 27.05
CA ASP A 105 16.44 -0.39 28.12
C ASP A 105 16.12 1.10 28.35
N TYR A 106 15.12 1.64 27.66
CA TYR A 106 14.66 3.01 27.79
C TYR A 106 13.13 3.06 27.71
N GLU A 107 12.52 3.94 28.50
CA GLU A 107 11.13 4.29 28.28
C GLU A 107 11.02 5.01 26.93
N PRO A 108 10.02 4.69 26.10
CA PRO A 108 9.81 5.45 24.88
C PRO A 108 9.41 6.89 25.28
N THR A 109 10.37 7.80 25.19
CA THR A 109 10.17 9.23 25.40
C THR A 109 9.79 9.92 24.10
N LEU A 110 9.25 11.13 24.20
CA LEU A 110 9.06 12.02 23.04
C LEU A 110 10.39 12.32 22.32
N ASP A 111 11.49 12.33 23.07
CA ASP A 111 12.84 12.64 22.60
C ASP A 111 13.48 11.50 21.80
N ASN A 112 12.91 10.29 21.83
CA ASN A 112 13.29 9.21 20.92
C ASN A 112 12.67 9.46 19.53
N ILE A 113 13.22 10.47 18.87
CA ILE A 113 13.19 10.82 17.43
C ILE A 113 11.80 10.67 16.80
N PHE A 114 10.80 11.41 17.28
CA PHE A 114 9.45 11.52 16.67
C PHE A 114 8.45 10.39 16.96
N GLY A 115 8.69 9.54 17.97
CA GLY A 115 7.70 8.51 18.32
C GLY A 115 7.60 7.35 17.33
N VAL A 116 8.62 7.17 16.48
CA VAL A 116 8.76 6.02 15.57
C VAL A 116 8.59 4.69 16.31
N HIS A 117 9.07 4.63 17.56
CA HIS A 117 8.96 3.46 18.42
C HIS A 117 7.52 3.09 18.77
N ILE A 118 6.68 4.05 19.17
CA ILE A 118 5.27 3.75 19.51
C ILE A 118 4.48 3.35 18.26
N LEU A 119 4.80 3.94 17.10
CA LEU A 119 4.17 3.56 15.83
C LEU A 119 4.60 2.14 15.40
N LYS A 120 5.88 1.78 15.62
CA LYS A 120 6.37 0.39 15.51
C LYS A 120 5.64 -0.55 16.47
N ASP A 121 5.43 -0.13 17.72
CA ASP A 121 4.70 -0.93 18.72
C ASP A 121 3.27 -1.24 18.28
N MET A 122 2.58 -0.24 17.71
CA MET A 122 1.23 -0.40 17.16
C MET A 122 1.22 -1.35 15.96
N TYR A 123 2.16 -1.18 15.02
CA TYR A 123 2.31 -2.09 13.89
C TYR A 123 2.57 -3.53 14.36
N CYS A 124 3.48 -3.74 15.30
CA CYS A 124 3.79 -5.06 15.85
C CYS A 124 2.60 -5.67 16.59
N LEU A 125 1.87 -4.87 17.37
CA LEU A 125 0.66 -5.31 18.07
C LEU A 125 -0.41 -5.75 17.08
N ARG A 126 -0.69 -4.92 16.08
CA ARG A 126 -1.64 -5.20 14.99
C ARG A 126 -1.31 -6.49 14.24
N ASN A 127 -0.03 -6.80 14.09
CA ASN A 127 0.44 -7.95 13.31
C ASN A 127 0.84 -9.17 14.14
N ASN A 128 0.54 -9.20 15.44
CA ASN A 128 0.94 -10.28 16.35
C ASN A 128 2.45 -10.60 16.29
N ILE A 129 3.27 -9.57 16.15
CA ILE A 129 4.73 -9.70 16.16
C ILE A 129 5.17 -9.67 17.62
N ASP A 130 5.74 -10.78 18.06
CA ASP A 130 6.19 -10.98 19.43
C ASP A 130 7.57 -10.36 19.67
N CYS A 131 7.79 -9.94 20.92
CA CYS A 131 9.08 -9.40 21.35
C CYS A 131 10.14 -10.50 21.33
N ILE A 132 11.32 -10.24 20.77
CA ILE A 132 12.42 -11.21 20.75
C ILE A 132 12.93 -11.58 22.16
N GLN A 133 12.80 -10.66 23.13
CA GLN A 133 13.29 -10.88 24.49
C GLN A 133 12.30 -11.58 25.42
N CYS A 134 11.03 -11.19 25.40
CA CYS A 134 10.02 -11.75 26.31
C CYS A 134 8.94 -12.58 25.62
N THR A 135 9.03 -12.78 24.30
CA THR A 135 8.08 -13.57 23.49
C THR A 135 6.63 -13.10 23.57
N ALA A 136 6.40 -11.87 24.05
CA ALA A 136 5.08 -11.29 24.22
C ALA A 136 5.10 -9.81 23.84
N ASN A 137 4.00 -9.32 23.27
CA ASN A 137 3.85 -7.89 23.00
C ASN A 137 3.32 -7.16 24.25
N SER A 138 4.21 -6.52 25.01
CA SER A 138 3.84 -5.87 26.28
C SER A 138 2.87 -4.70 26.12
N SER A 139 2.76 -4.12 24.92
CA SER A 139 1.87 -2.98 24.62
C SER A 139 0.40 -3.29 24.93
N ILE A 140 0.01 -4.57 24.93
CA ILE A 140 -1.34 -5.00 25.29
C ILE A 140 -1.71 -4.72 26.75
N ASN A 141 -0.72 -4.65 27.65
CA ASN A 141 -0.91 -4.44 29.08
C ASN A 141 -0.72 -2.99 29.51
N GLU A 142 -0.32 -2.11 28.57
CA GLU A 142 -0.03 -0.70 28.85
C GLU A 142 -0.93 0.25 28.02
N GLN A 143 -2.18 -0.14 27.77
CA GLN A 143 -3.03 0.50 26.74
C GLN A 143 -3.22 2.00 26.98
N ILE A 144 -3.44 2.42 28.22
CA ILE A 144 -3.63 3.85 28.55
C ILE A 144 -2.34 4.65 28.47
N LYS A 145 -1.19 4.05 28.81
CA LYS A 145 0.12 4.67 28.60
C LYS A 145 0.38 4.87 27.11
N MET A 146 0.15 3.82 26.30
CA MET A 146 0.30 3.86 24.85
C MET A 146 -0.62 4.92 24.22
N LEU A 147 -1.86 5.04 24.68
CA LEU A 147 -2.80 6.05 24.19
C LEU A 147 -2.28 7.46 24.42
N LYS A 148 -1.80 7.77 25.64
CA LYS A 148 -1.25 9.10 25.97
C LYS A 148 -0.06 9.45 25.08
N MET A 149 0.79 8.47 24.81
CA MET A 149 1.96 8.65 23.94
C MET A 149 1.55 8.86 22.49
N LEU A 150 0.57 8.11 21.98
CA LEU A 150 0.05 8.29 20.63
C LEU A 150 -0.57 9.67 20.43
N ILE A 151 -1.30 10.20 21.43
CA ILE A 151 -1.84 11.56 21.37
C ILE A 151 -0.72 12.58 21.16
N GLU A 152 0.37 12.46 21.92
CA GLU A 152 1.51 13.37 21.75
C GLU A 152 2.18 13.19 20.38
N VAL A 153 2.37 11.96 19.89
CA VAL A 153 2.93 11.72 18.53
C VAL A 153 2.06 12.35 17.44
N VAL A 154 0.74 12.19 17.53
CA VAL A 154 -0.21 12.79 16.58
C VAL A 154 -0.17 14.32 16.66
N LYS A 155 -0.03 14.89 17.86
CA LYS A 155 0.08 16.34 18.10
C LYS A 155 1.32 16.96 17.48
N TYR A 156 2.47 16.30 17.58
CA TYR A 156 3.72 16.73 16.93
C TYR A 156 3.68 16.56 15.41
N ASN A 157 2.59 15.98 14.89
CA ASN A 157 2.28 15.88 13.48
C ASN A 157 3.44 15.25 12.70
N ALA A 158 3.77 14.01 13.06
CA ALA A 158 4.70 13.22 12.29
C ALA A 158 4.01 12.80 10.96
N PHE A 159 3.87 13.77 10.05
CA PHE A 159 3.00 13.79 8.87
C PHE A 159 3.03 12.49 8.04
N ASN A 160 4.19 11.83 7.98
CA ASN A 160 4.40 10.59 7.20
C ASN A 160 4.62 9.35 8.07
N GLU A 161 4.88 9.53 9.36
CA GLU A 161 5.24 8.42 10.24
C GLU A 161 4.00 7.65 10.69
N VAL A 162 2.86 8.32 10.84
CA VAL A 162 1.60 7.71 11.29
C VAL A 162 1.16 6.53 10.40
N TYR A 163 1.43 6.61 9.10
CA TYR A 163 1.15 5.54 8.14
C TYR A 163 1.95 4.26 8.41
N LYS A 164 3.07 4.35 9.15
CA LYS A 164 3.87 3.16 9.48
C LYS A 164 3.12 2.20 10.40
N THR A 165 2.09 2.66 11.12
CA THR A 165 1.20 1.78 11.88
C THR A 165 0.42 0.80 11.00
N LEU A 166 0.21 1.16 9.73
CA LEU A 166 -0.39 0.32 8.70
C LEU A 166 0.63 -0.50 7.90
N GLY A 167 1.93 -0.32 8.15
CA GLY A 167 2.98 -1.01 7.41
C GLY A 167 3.45 -0.31 6.15
N SER A 168 3.30 1.02 6.06
CA SER A 168 3.82 1.77 4.92
C SER A 168 5.33 1.56 4.76
N GLN A 169 5.77 1.51 3.50
CA GLN A 169 7.14 1.36 3.07
C GLN A 169 7.63 2.63 2.37
N THR A 170 8.94 2.81 2.30
CA THR A 170 9.54 3.98 1.65
C THR A 170 10.70 3.56 0.75
N ASN A 171 10.64 3.92 -0.52
CA ASN A 171 11.70 3.63 -1.47
C ASN A 171 12.37 4.94 -1.87
N ILE A 172 13.70 4.99 -1.79
CA ILE A 172 14.49 6.17 -2.13
C ILE A 172 15.33 5.86 -3.37
N GLY A 173 15.42 6.82 -4.27
CA GLY A 173 16.16 6.67 -5.51
C GLY A 173 16.71 7.99 -5.99
N THR A 174 17.63 7.91 -6.95
CA THR A 174 18.10 9.07 -7.69
C THR A 174 17.85 8.84 -9.17
N ILE A 175 17.14 9.78 -9.78
CA ILE A 175 16.91 9.83 -11.22
C ILE A 175 17.69 10.98 -11.86
N LEU A 176 17.89 10.91 -13.16
CA LEU A 176 18.48 11.95 -13.99
C LEU A 176 17.34 12.71 -14.69
N MET A 177 17.30 14.01 -14.46
CA MET A 177 16.37 14.92 -15.12
C MET A 177 16.98 15.41 -16.41
N LYS A 178 16.36 15.08 -17.54
CA LYS A 178 16.74 15.58 -18.86
C LYS A 178 15.99 16.86 -19.18
N LYS A 179 16.73 17.93 -19.47
CA LYS A 179 16.17 19.25 -19.81
C LYS A 179 15.26 19.19 -21.05
N ASN A 180 14.27 20.08 -21.12
CA ASN A 180 13.40 20.30 -22.28
C ASN A 180 12.57 19.09 -22.75
N GLN A 181 12.38 18.09 -21.90
CA GLN A 181 11.52 16.95 -22.19
C GLN A 181 10.75 16.49 -20.95
N ILE A 182 9.68 15.74 -21.18
CA ILE A 182 8.94 15.09 -20.10
C ILE A 182 9.81 13.97 -19.54
N ASN A 183 9.90 13.92 -18.21
CA ASN A 183 10.58 12.86 -17.50
C ASN A 183 9.53 12.02 -16.80
N ASP A 184 9.49 10.73 -17.14
CA ASP A 184 8.59 9.75 -16.54
C ASP A 184 9.36 8.88 -15.54
N ILE A 185 8.82 8.78 -14.33
CA ILE A 185 9.31 7.89 -13.27
C ILE A 185 8.33 6.74 -13.15
N TYR A 186 8.79 5.52 -13.40
CA TYR A 186 8.00 4.31 -13.17
C TYR A 186 8.35 3.76 -11.78
N PHE A 187 7.40 3.73 -10.85
CA PHE A 187 7.64 3.27 -9.48
C PHE A 187 7.96 1.77 -9.40
N GLU A 188 7.51 0.98 -10.37
CA GLU A 188 7.89 -0.44 -10.51
C GLU A 188 9.41 -0.61 -10.57
N GLU A 189 10.11 0.31 -11.24
CA GLU A 189 11.58 0.30 -11.33
C GLU A 189 12.20 0.53 -9.95
N MET A 190 11.51 1.26 -9.05
CA MET A 190 11.90 1.43 -7.66
C MET A 190 11.56 0.21 -6.79
N GLY A 191 10.95 -0.85 -7.35
CA GLY A 191 10.49 -2.03 -6.61
C GLY A 191 9.12 -1.86 -5.95
N ILE A 192 8.35 -0.83 -6.32
CA ILE A 192 7.01 -0.59 -5.77
C ILE A 192 5.99 -1.43 -6.56
N PRO A 193 5.13 -2.22 -5.89
CA PRO A 193 4.08 -3.01 -6.54
C PRO A 193 3.09 -2.15 -7.34
N LYS A 194 2.51 -2.72 -8.40
CA LYS A 194 1.57 -2.00 -9.29
C LYS A 194 0.25 -1.59 -8.63
N ASP A 195 -0.12 -2.31 -7.60
CA ASP A 195 -1.33 -2.19 -6.81
C ASP A 195 -1.09 -1.45 -5.49
N ALA A 196 0.13 -0.93 -5.28
CA ALA A 196 0.44 -0.12 -4.12
C ALA A 196 -0.27 1.23 -4.18
N ASN A 197 -0.83 1.65 -3.05
CA ASN A 197 -1.32 3.00 -2.88
C ASN A 197 -0.15 3.92 -2.49
N ILE A 198 0.08 4.97 -3.28
CA ILE A 198 1.14 5.94 -3.02
C ILE A 198 0.62 6.99 -2.04
N LEU A 199 1.28 7.10 -0.89
CA LEU A 199 0.87 7.95 0.22
C LEU A 199 1.51 9.33 0.16
N ASP A 200 2.82 9.37 -0.04
CA ASP A 200 3.58 10.61 -0.12
C ASP A 200 4.78 10.47 -1.08
N MET A 201 5.21 11.60 -1.63
CA MET A 201 6.40 11.67 -2.47
C MET A 201 7.17 12.96 -2.19
N ASN A 202 8.44 12.78 -1.82
CA ASN A 202 9.38 13.88 -1.63
C ASN A 202 10.38 13.92 -2.79
N LEU A 203 10.51 15.09 -3.40
CA LEU A 203 11.39 15.37 -4.53
C LEU A 203 12.44 16.38 -4.09
N THR A 204 13.72 16.00 -4.15
CA THR A 204 14.84 16.87 -3.78
C THR A 204 15.79 17.02 -4.97
N PRO A 205 15.67 18.11 -5.75
CA PRO A 205 16.56 18.36 -6.88
C PRO A 205 17.98 18.59 -6.39
N SER A 206 18.94 18.03 -7.12
CA SER A 206 20.37 18.20 -6.91
C SER A 206 20.96 18.79 -8.19
N GLY A 207 20.96 20.11 -8.28
CA GLY A 207 21.40 20.85 -9.45
C GLY A 207 20.57 22.12 -9.69
N ASN A 208 20.50 22.54 -10.96
CA ASN A 208 19.84 23.77 -11.38
C ASN A 208 18.43 23.51 -11.96
N LEU A 209 18.12 22.27 -12.32
CA LEU A 209 16.79 21.86 -12.77
C LEU A 209 15.89 21.54 -11.57
N PHE A 210 14.62 21.97 -11.66
CA PHE A 210 13.59 21.72 -10.67
C PHE A 210 12.40 20.99 -11.32
N PRO A 211 11.87 19.91 -10.73
CA PRO A 211 10.75 19.18 -11.31
C PRO A 211 9.44 19.97 -11.16
N LEU A 212 8.82 20.35 -12.27
CA LEU A 212 7.46 20.90 -12.28
C LEU A 212 6.46 19.78 -12.57
N LYS A 213 5.59 19.50 -11.59
CA LYS A 213 4.48 18.56 -11.76
C LYS A 213 3.55 19.06 -12.87
N LEU A 214 3.25 18.20 -13.84
CA LEU A 214 2.28 18.52 -14.88
C LEU A 214 0.87 18.44 -14.26
N MET A 215 0.22 19.59 -14.12
CA MET A 215 -1.17 19.64 -13.66
C MET A 215 -2.10 19.70 -14.86
N SER A 216 -3.17 18.89 -14.84
CA SER A 216 -4.27 19.08 -15.79
C SER A 216 -4.96 20.40 -15.51
N ASN A 217 -5.41 21.09 -16.56
CA ASN A 217 -6.31 22.24 -16.42
C ASN A 217 -7.70 21.85 -15.93
N ASN A 218 -7.98 20.55 -15.78
CA ASN A 218 -9.19 20.07 -15.12
C ASN A 218 -8.87 19.79 -13.64
N PRO A 219 -9.48 20.52 -12.68
CA PRO A 219 -9.28 20.27 -11.25
C PRO A 219 -9.73 18.87 -10.80
N ARG A 220 -10.56 18.17 -11.60
CA ARG A 220 -10.93 16.76 -11.38
C ARG A 220 -9.88 15.75 -11.85
N HIS A 221 -8.87 16.20 -12.59
CA HIS A 221 -7.75 15.40 -13.07
C HIS A 221 -6.43 15.95 -12.52
N MET A 222 -6.36 16.26 -11.23
CA MET A 222 -5.07 16.12 -10.54
C MET A 222 -4.55 14.74 -10.92
N GLN A 223 -3.37 14.65 -11.54
CA GLN A 223 -2.77 13.37 -11.89
C GLN A 223 -2.89 12.47 -10.67
N GLU A 224 -3.83 11.53 -10.74
CA GLU A 224 -3.93 10.50 -9.74
C GLU A 224 -2.59 9.79 -9.82
N ILE A 225 -1.86 9.77 -8.71
CA ILE A 225 -0.63 8.98 -8.61
C ILE A 225 -0.97 7.47 -8.78
N ASN A 226 -2.25 7.12 -8.96
CA ASN A 226 -2.82 5.81 -9.30
C ASN A 226 -2.24 5.08 -10.52
N ASN A 227 -1.32 5.66 -11.29
CA ASN A 227 -0.78 5.01 -12.49
C ASN A 227 0.64 4.45 -12.35
N ASN A 228 1.21 4.37 -11.13
CA ASN A 228 2.61 3.97 -10.89
C ASN A 228 3.65 4.78 -11.68
N ILE A 229 3.22 5.90 -12.25
CA ILE A 229 3.99 6.74 -13.13
C ILE A 229 3.85 8.17 -12.64
N PHE A 230 4.98 8.81 -12.38
CA PHE A 230 5.04 10.23 -12.11
C PHE A 230 5.74 10.94 -13.26
N SER A 231 5.00 11.84 -13.92
CA SER A 231 5.52 12.63 -15.05
C SER A 231 5.73 14.08 -14.61
N PHE A 232 6.90 14.63 -14.93
CA PHE A 232 7.21 16.02 -14.64
C PHE A 232 8.02 16.67 -15.77
N PHE A 233 7.99 18.00 -15.82
CA PHE A 233 8.82 18.79 -16.73
C PHE A 233 9.87 19.56 -15.94
N PRO A 234 11.17 19.41 -16.24
CA PRO A 234 12.21 20.13 -15.51
C PRO A 234 12.28 21.59 -15.96
N SER A 235 12.28 22.50 -14.98
CA SER A 235 12.44 23.94 -15.18
C SER A 235 13.73 24.45 -14.58
N ASN A 236 14.36 25.40 -15.24
CA ASN A 236 15.55 26.08 -14.74
C ASN A 236 15.13 27.32 -13.94
N ILE A 237 15.07 27.19 -12.62
CA ILE A 237 14.65 28.29 -11.74
C ILE A 237 15.71 29.38 -11.65
N PHE A 238 17.00 29.04 -11.79
CA PHE A 238 18.11 29.96 -11.60
C PHE A 238 18.47 30.78 -12.86
N LYS A 239 17.74 30.60 -13.96
CA LYS A 239 17.95 31.30 -15.25
C LYS A 239 19.38 31.21 -15.81
N GLU A 240 20.20 30.28 -15.32
CA GLU A 240 21.55 30.08 -15.82
C GLU A 240 21.53 29.49 -17.23
N ILE A 241 22.53 29.81 -18.04
CA ILE A 241 22.67 29.18 -19.36
C ILE A 241 23.14 27.74 -19.15
N ILE A 242 22.18 26.82 -19.13
CA ILE A 242 22.42 25.39 -19.00
C ILE A 242 22.44 24.75 -20.40
N PRO A 243 23.48 23.96 -20.76
CA PRO A 243 23.50 23.18 -22.00
C PRO A 243 22.23 22.33 -22.17
N SER A 244 21.74 22.18 -23.40
CA SER A 244 20.55 21.37 -23.71
C SER A 244 20.70 19.90 -23.31
N GLU A 245 21.92 19.39 -23.32
CA GLU A 245 22.26 18.00 -22.97
C GLU A 245 22.55 17.79 -21.48
N ARG A 246 22.48 18.83 -20.64
CA ARG A 246 22.75 18.68 -19.21
C ARG A 246 21.65 17.85 -18.56
N GLU A 247 22.09 16.84 -17.81
CA GLU A 247 21.26 16.07 -16.89
C GLU A 247 21.61 16.49 -15.46
N ASP A 248 20.59 16.80 -14.66
CA ASP A 248 20.75 17.04 -13.23
C ASP A 248 20.11 15.89 -12.43
N SER A 249 20.70 15.52 -11.30
CA SER A 249 20.13 14.51 -10.42
C SER A 249 18.91 15.02 -9.66
N LEU A 250 17.91 14.16 -9.49
CA LEU A 250 16.77 14.36 -8.61
C LEU A 250 16.65 13.17 -7.68
N SER A 251 16.78 13.42 -6.38
CA SER A 251 16.49 12.43 -5.35
C SER A 251 14.99 12.36 -5.16
N ILE A 252 14.44 11.14 -5.17
CA ILE A 252 13.03 10.86 -4.95
C ILE A 252 12.90 9.92 -3.76
N SER A 253 11.95 10.22 -2.87
CA SER A 253 11.49 9.32 -1.81
C SER A 253 10.00 9.11 -2.00
N VAL A 254 9.57 7.86 -2.16
CA VAL A 254 8.16 7.49 -2.34
C VAL A 254 7.71 6.64 -1.16
N GLN A 255 6.73 7.11 -0.41
CA GLN A 255 6.06 6.33 0.63
C GLN A 255 4.81 5.68 0.06
N TRP A 256 4.63 4.39 0.32
CA TRP A 256 3.52 3.61 -0.23
C TRP A 256 3.04 2.56 0.76
N ILE A 257 1.84 2.02 0.51
CA ILE A 257 1.29 0.90 1.25
C ILE A 257 0.63 -0.08 0.28
N LEU A 258 0.78 -1.36 0.56
CA LEU A 258 0.03 -2.42 -0.11
C LEU A 258 -0.98 -2.97 0.88
N PHE A 259 -2.27 -2.78 0.59
CA PHE A 259 -3.33 -3.40 1.36
C PHE A 259 -3.58 -4.82 0.85
N GLU A 260 -3.91 -5.73 1.75
CA GLU A 260 -4.52 -7.00 1.35
C GLU A 260 -5.88 -6.69 0.71
N GLU A 261 -6.16 -7.32 -0.44
CA GLU A 261 -7.48 -7.28 -1.08
C GLU A 261 -8.52 -7.69 0.00
N ASP A 262 -9.45 -6.78 0.35
CA ASP A 262 -10.54 -6.92 1.34
C ASP A 262 -10.35 -6.33 2.77
N ASP A 263 -9.20 -5.75 3.15
CA ASP A 263 -9.10 -5.11 4.47
C ASP A 263 -9.71 -3.70 4.54
N ILE A 264 -11.04 -3.63 4.44
CA ILE A 264 -11.82 -2.38 4.51
C ILE A 264 -11.55 -1.61 5.80
N SER A 265 -11.21 -2.29 6.89
CA SER A 265 -10.91 -1.62 8.16
C SER A 265 -9.65 -0.76 8.05
N ASP A 266 -8.64 -1.22 7.32
CA ASP A 266 -7.40 -0.48 7.11
C ASP A 266 -7.55 0.68 6.13
N ILE A 267 -8.40 0.52 5.12
CA ILE A 267 -8.76 1.61 4.23
C ILE A 267 -9.42 2.75 5.04
N ASN A 268 -10.33 2.43 5.96
CA ASN A 268 -10.97 3.45 6.81
C ASN A 268 -9.97 4.10 7.78
N LEU A 269 -8.99 3.34 8.29
CA LEU A 269 -7.97 3.91 9.16
C LEU A 269 -7.04 4.86 8.38
N LEU A 270 -6.63 4.48 7.17
CA LEU A 270 -5.87 5.35 6.28
C LEU A 270 -6.63 6.64 5.99
N GLN A 271 -7.90 6.54 5.61
CA GLN A 271 -8.72 7.73 5.36
C GLN A 271 -8.90 8.60 6.61
N ALA A 272 -8.93 8.01 7.80
CA ALA A 272 -8.95 8.79 9.04
C ALA A 272 -7.63 9.56 9.26
N MET A 273 -6.48 8.97 8.92
CA MET A 273 -5.18 9.66 8.94
C MET A 273 -5.17 10.83 7.95
N ASP A 274 -5.61 10.60 6.72
CA ASP A 274 -5.67 11.63 5.67
C ASP A 274 -6.61 12.77 6.08
N ASN A 275 -7.79 12.45 6.61
CA ASN A 275 -8.75 13.46 7.08
C ASN A 275 -8.24 14.27 8.28
N TYR A 276 -7.38 13.69 9.12
CA TYR A 276 -6.70 14.45 10.16
C TYR A 276 -5.71 15.46 9.56
N ILE A 277 -4.89 15.02 8.59
CA ILE A 277 -3.89 15.86 7.90
C ILE A 277 -4.57 16.97 7.11
N ASP A 278 -5.63 16.66 6.37
CA ASP A 278 -6.43 17.58 5.58
C ASP A 278 -7.34 18.49 6.43
N ASN A 279 -7.35 18.31 7.76
CA ASN A 279 -8.22 19.04 8.68
C ASN A 279 -9.72 18.92 8.31
N LYS A 280 -10.18 17.70 8.01
CA LYS A 280 -11.56 17.31 7.71
C LYS A 280 -12.18 16.59 8.93
N PRO A 281 -12.69 17.33 9.93
CA PRO A 281 -13.04 16.78 11.23
C PRO A 281 -14.24 15.82 11.22
N LEU A 282 -15.22 16.03 10.34
CA LEU A 282 -16.41 15.19 10.27
C LEU A 282 -16.06 13.82 9.68
N GLU A 283 -15.29 13.84 8.58
CA GLU A 283 -14.81 12.66 7.89
C GLU A 283 -13.80 11.89 8.76
N LEU A 284 -12.96 12.59 9.54
CA LEU A 284 -12.11 11.97 10.58
C LEU A 284 -12.95 11.15 11.56
N ILE A 285 -14.02 11.73 12.15
CA ILE A 285 -14.90 11.02 13.09
C ILE A 285 -15.53 9.79 12.42
N MET A 286 -16.05 9.96 11.20
CA MET A 286 -16.76 8.90 10.48
C MET A 286 -15.83 7.71 10.21
N ASN A 287 -14.65 7.96 9.64
CA ASN A 287 -13.72 6.92 9.25
C ASN A 287 -13.01 6.26 10.45
N ALA A 288 -12.67 7.06 11.47
CA ALA A 288 -12.12 6.55 12.73
C ALA A 288 -13.10 5.61 13.43
N ASN A 289 -14.38 5.99 13.54
CA ASN A 289 -15.39 5.12 14.13
C ASN A 289 -15.66 3.89 13.26
N ARG A 290 -15.73 4.05 11.93
CA ARG A 290 -16.03 2.96 11.00
C ARG A 290 -14.99 1.85 11.07
N THR A 291 -13.71 2.21 11.17
CA THR A 291 -12.60 1.27 11.40
C THR A 291 -12.87 0.36 12.61
N LEU A 292 -13.16 0.96 13.76
CA LEU A 292 -13.36 0.24 15.03
C LEU A 292 -14.65 -0.60 15.01
N GLU A 293 -15.71 -0.08 14.40
CA GLU A 293 -16.98 -0.78 14.25
C GLU A 293 -16.85 -2.03 13.38
N LEU A 294 -16.16 -1.92 12.24
CA LEU A 294 -15.91 -3.06 11.36
C LEU A 294 -15.10 -4.14 12.07
N LEU A 295 -14.00 -3.76 12.74
CA LEU A 295 -13.15 -4.73 13.45
C LEU A 295 -13.89 -5.40 14.61
N CYS A 296 -14.66 -4.64 15.39
CA CYS A 296 -15.45 -5.19 16.48
C CYS A 296 -16.50 -6.20 15.97
N ASN A 297 -17.15 -5.88 14.85
CA ASN A 297 -18.11 -6.78 14.21
C ASN A 297 -17.43 -8.05 13.66
N GLN A 298 -16.28 -7.91 12.98
CA GLN A 298 -15.49 -9.02 12.46
C GLN A 298 -15.04 -9.99 13.57
N ILE A 299 -14.61 -9.46 14.73
CA ILE A 299 -14.24 -10.26 15.90
C ILE A 299 -15.44 -11.07 16.39
N CYS A 300 -16.59 -10.40 16.61
CA CYS A 300 -17.79 -11.07 17.11
C CYS A 300 -18.31 -12.12 16.12
N PHE A 301 -18.30 -11.79 14.83
CA PHE A 301 -18.72 -12.72 13.78
C PHE A 301 -17.81 -13.94 13.71
N LYS A 302 -16.49 -13.74 13.69
CA LYS A 302 -15.51 -14.83 13.65
C LYS A 302 -15.66 -15.77 14.84
N GLU A 303 -15.82 -15.23 16.05
CA GLU A 303 -16.00 -16.06 17.26
C GLU A 303 -17.29 -16.88 17.21
N PHE A 304 -18.42 -16.27 16.84
CA PHE A 304 -19.72 -16.96 16.86
C PHE A 304 -19.92 -17.96 15.72
N VAL A 305 -19.11 -17.88 14.67
CA VAL A 305 -19.15 -18.80 13.53
C VAL A 305 -18.11 -19.91 13.63
N LYS A 306 -17.16 -19.82 14.58
CA LYS A 306 -16.01 -20.74 14.73
C LYS A 306 -16.38 -22.23 14.71
N ASP A 307 -17.54 -22.58 15.26
CA ASP A 307 -18.02 -23.97 15.35
C ASP A 307 -19.21 -24.28 14.40
N ASN A 308 -19.61 -23.34 13.53
CA ASN A 308 -20.79 -23.50 12.68
C ASN A 308 -20.63 -22.86 11.30
N ASP A 309 -20.06 -23.64 10.38
CA ASP A 309 -19.78 -23.19 9.02
C ASP A 309 -20.99 -23.21 8.06
N SER A 310 -22.17 -23.59 8.54
CA SER A 310 -23.37 -23.62 7.70
C SER A 310 -23.79 -22.20 7.27
N ASN A 311 -24.16 -22.03 6.00
CA ASN A 311 -24.64 -20.73 5.49
C ASN A 311 -25.84 -20.18 6.29
N LYS A 312 -26.70 -21.07 6.81
CA LYS A 312 -27.82 -20.69 7.68
C LYS A 312 -27.35 -20.19 9.05
N GLY A 313 -26.31 -20.80 9.62
CA GLY A 313 -25.68 -20.35 10.86
C GLY A 313 -25.03 -18.98 10.71
N LYS A 314 -24.23 -18.79 9.65
CA LYS A 314 -23.58 -17.50 9.32
C LYS A 314 -24.60 -16.36 9.21
N LYS A 315 -25.67 -16.56 8.42
CA LYS A 315 -26.72 -15.56 8.27
C LYS A 315 -27.43 -15.23 9.59
N SER A 316 -27.71 -16.24 10.41
CA SER A 316 -28.33 -16.03 11.73
C SER A 316 -27.43 -15.21 12.66
N VAL A 317 -26.11 -15.40 12.59
CA VAL A 317 -25.14 -14.61 13.36
C VAL A 317 -25.09 -13.18 12.85
N GLU A 318 -25.06 -12.97 11.53
CA GLU A 318 -25.13 -11.62 10.93
C GLU A 318 -26.38 -10.87 11.40
N ASP A 319 -27.56 -11.50 11.29
CA ASP A 319 -28.83 -10.91 11.71
C ASP A 319 -28.81 -10.54 13.21
N PHE A 320 -28.25 -11.41 14.06
CA PHE A 320 -28.09 -11.15 15.48
C PHE A 320 -27.16 -9.97 15.76
N LEU A 321 -25.99 -9.89 15.10
CA LEU A 321 -25.02 -8.82 15.30
C LEU A 321 -25.51 -7.47 14.76
N VAL A 322 -26.40 -7.46 13.77
CA VAL A 322 -27.01 -6.23 13.25
C VAL A 322 -28.17 -5.76 14.11
N THR A 323 -29.03 -6.67 14.57
CA THR A 323 -30.31 -6.30 15.21
C THR A 323 -30.33 -6.46 16.73
N GLY A 324 -29.82 -7.58 17.25
CA GLY A 324 -29.91 -7.94 18.68
C GLY A 324 -28.69 -7.48 19.50
N ALA A 325 -27.50 -7.54 18.92
CA ALA A 325 -26.25 -7.13 19.54
C ALA A 325 -25.57 -6.05 18.72
N THR A 326 -26.14 -4.85 18.69
CA THR A 326 -25.58 -3.71 17.94
C THR A 326 -24.16 -3.36 18.36
N TYR A 327 -23.44 -2.56 17.57
CA TYR A 327 -22.05 -2.13 17.85
C TYR A 327 -21.81 -1.67 19.30
N GLY A 328 -22.76 -0.94 19.89
CA GLY A 328 -22.66 -0.54 21.30
C GLY A 328 -22.64 -1.73 22.28
N HIS A 329 -23.44 -2.77 22.03
CA HIS A 329 -23.45 -3.99 22.85
C HIS A 329 -22.19 -4.83 22.61
N GLN A 330 -21.75 -4.93 21.35
CA GLN A 330 -20.53 -5.64 20.97
C GLN A 330 -19.32 -5.08 21.73
N LEU A 331 -19.13 -3.76 21.67
CA LEU A 331 -18.01 -3.06 22.30
C LEU A 331 -18.02 -3.18 23.83
N ASN A 332 -19.18 -2.98 24.46
CA ASN A 332 -19.27 -2.88 25.93
C ASN A 332 -19.32 -4.23 26.65
N HIS A 333 -19.78 -5.29 25.97
CA HIS A 333 -20.03 -6.59 26.61
C HIS A 333 -19.34 -7.74 25.88
N LEU A 334 -19.65 -7.93 24.59
CA LEU A 334 -19.20 -9.12 23.87
C LEU A 334 -17.69 -9.17 23.73
N LEU A 335 -17.04 -8.06 23.38
CA LEU A 335 -15.60 -8.04 23.17
C LEU A 335 -14.81 -8.48 24.42
N SER A 336 -15.23 -8.02 25.61
CA SER A 336 -14.59 -8.46 26.87
C SER A 336 -14.84 -9.93 27.17
N LEU A 337 -16.02 -10.45 26.86
CA LEU A 337 -16.33 -11.87 27.02
C LEU A 337 -15.49 -12.75 26.08
N ILE A 338 -15.37 -12.35 24.80
CA ILE A 338 -14.55 -13.03 23.79
C ILE A 338 -13.08 -13.04 24.18
N CYS A 339 -12.56 -11.91 24.68
CA CYS A 339 -11.20 -11.87 25.20
C CYS A 339 -11.01 -12.88 26.35
N LYS A 340 -11.94 -12.93 27.31
CA LYS A 340 -11.86 -13.84 28.45
C LYS A 340 -11.98 -15.31 28.05
N SER A 341 -12.87 -15.66 27.11
CA SER A 341 -13.02 -17.04 26.64
C SER A 341 -11.76 -17.55 25.95
N ASN A 342 -11.02 -16.67 25.27
CA ASN A 342 -9.80 -16.98 24.54
C ASN A 342 -8.50 -16.71 25.33
N ASN A 343 -8.59 -16.45 26.64
CA ASN A 343 -7.43 -16.11 27.51
C ASN A 343 -6.60 -14.90 27.00
N LEU A 344 -7.27 -13.92 26.39
CA LEU A 344 -6.68 -12.68 25.91
C LEU A 344 -6.94 -11.54 26.90
N THR A 345 -6.00 -10.60 26.99
CA THR A 345 -6.18 -9.36 27.76
C THR A 345 -7.32 -8.53 27.15
N PRO A 346 -8.38 -8.20 27.91
CA PRO A 346 -9.46 -7.34 27.42
C PRO A 346 -8.98 -5.90 27.18
N ILE A 347 -9.67 -5.18 26.30
CA ILE A 347 -9.47 -3.73 26.15
C ILE A 347 -9.85 -3.04 27.47
N GLU A 348 -8.99 -2.13 27.94
CA GLU A 348 -9.18 -1.41 29.19
C GLU A 348 -10.45 -0.53 29.17
N LYS A 349 -11.16 -0.48 30.30
CA LYS A 349 -12.44 0.25 30.43
C LYS A 349 -12.34 1.72 30.04
N GLU A 350 -11.21 2.36 30.35
CA GLU A 350 -10.99 3.76 29.99
C GLU A 350 -10.90 3.95 28.47
N LEU A 351 -10.20 3.07 27.75
CA LEU A 351 -10.15 3.09 26.29
C LEU A 351 -11.54 2.79 25.68
N ILE A 352 -12.29 1.84 26.23
CA ILE A 352 -13.69 1.57 25.83
C ILE A 352 -14.57 2.82 26.02
N SER A 353 -14.38 3.57 27.11
CA SER A 353 -15.11 4.83 27.34
C SER A 353 -14.81 5.86 26.24
N LYS A 354 -13.55 5.98 25.84
CA LYS A 354 -13.11 6.88 24.76
C LYS A 354 -13.63 6.46 23.38
N ILE A 355 -13.65 5.16 23.08
CA ILE A 355 -14.27 4.63 21.85
C ILE A 355 -15.79 4.92 21.85
N ASN A 356 -16.47 4.77 22.99
CA ASN A 356 -17.88 5.12 23.11
C ASN A 356 -18.12 6.63 22.93
N TRP A 357 -17.20 7.49 23.36
CA TRP A 357 -17.26 8.92 23.08
C TRP A 357 -17.18 9.19 21.57
N LEU A 358 -16.23 8.58 20.86
CA LEU A 358 -16.14 8.67 19.40
C LEU A 358 -17.42 8.17 18.71
N ARG A 359 -17.99 7.06 19.18
CA ARG A 359 -19.28 6.54 18.70
C ARG A 359 -20.43 7.54 18.86
N LYS A 360 -20.47 8.28 19.98
CA LYS A 360 -21.48 9.32 20.21
C LYS A 360 -21.32 10.49 19.22
N LEU A 361 -20.09 10.93 18.95
CA LEU A 361 -19.82 11.97 17.95
C LEU A 361 -20.28 11.52 16.56
N ARG A 362 -19.98 10.28 16.16
CA ARG A 362 -20.46 9.71 14.90
C ARG A 362 -21.99 9.70 14.82
N ASN A 363 -22.67 9.34 15.90
CA ASN A 363 -24.13 9.31 15.95
C ASN A 363 -24.73 10.71 15.80
N ASP A 364 -24.13 11.73 16.43
CA ASP A 364 -24.57 13.11 16.25
C ASP A 364 -24.49 13.51 14.77
N ILE A 365 -23.36 13.23 14.11
CA ILE A 365 -23.17 13.52 12.68
C ILE A 365 -24.19 12.74 11.82
N ALA A 366 -24.35 11.43 12.06
CA ALA A 366 -25.25 10.60 11.27
C ALA A 366 -26.73 11.05 11.36
N HIS A 367 -27.16 11.57 12.51
CA HIS A 367 -28.55 12.00 12.71
C HIS A 367 -28.80 13.47 12.41
N ARG A 368 -27.78 14.34 12.53
CA ARG A 368 -27.93 15.80 12.46
C ARG A 368 -27.13 16.45 11.34
N GLY A 369 -26.26 15.71 10.67
CA GLY A 369 -25.27 16.22 9.71
C GLY A 369 -24.09 16.96 10.35
N GLN A 370 -24.10 17.15 11.66
CA GLN A 370 -23.10 17.93 12.41
C GLN A 370 -22.97 17.44 13.86
N ILE A 371 -21.90 17.84 14.54
CA ILE A 371 -21.73 17.55 15.97
C ILE A 371 -22.81 18.31 16.76
N LYS A 372 -23.27 17.71 17.87
CA LYS A 372 -24.26 18.32 18.76
C LYS A 372 -23.85 19.77 19.14
N ASP A 373 -24.86 20.62 19.20
CA ASP A 373 -24.76 22.06 19.51
C ASP A 373 -23.92 22.86 18.50
N ASN A 374 -23.69 22.30 17.31
CA ASN A 374 -22.86 22.89 16.25
C ASN A 374 -21.45 23.27 16.74
N ARG A 375 -20.92 22.50 17.70
CA ARG A 375 -19.57 22.74 18.22
C ARG A 375 -18.52 22.27 17.23
N GLU A 376 -17.41 23.00 17.16
CA GLU A 376 -16.22 22.57 16.45
C GLU A 376 -15.35 21.67 17.34
N LEU A 377 -14.64 20.72 16.72
CA LEU A 377 -13.62 19.94 17.43
C LEU A 377 -12.38 20.80 17.66
N THR A 378 -11.91 20.80 18.89
CA THR A 378 -10.58 21.36 19.22
C THR A 378 -9.48 20.52 18.58
N LYS A 379 -8.28 21.11 18.40
CA LYS A 379 -7.10 20.38 17.90
C LYS A 379 -6.82 19.12 18.72
N LYS A 380 -6.87 19.26 20.05
CA LYS A 380 -6.66 18.16 21.00
C LYS A 380 -7.66 17.02 20.83
N GLU A 381 -8.92 17.32 20.56
CA GLU A 381 -9.92 16.28 20.31
C GLU A 381 -9.64 15.54 19.00
N LYS A 382 -9.18 16.23 17.95
CA LYS A 382 -8.78 15.58 16.69
C LYS A 382 -7.60 14.65 16.90
N GLU A 383 -6.60 15.10 17.65
CA GLU A 383 -5.43 14.29 18.04
C GLU A 383 -5.85 13.02 18.82
N GLU A 384 -6.78 13.19 19.77
CA GLU A 384 -7.32 12.10 20.57
C GLU A 384 -8.15 11.11 19.74
N ILE A 385 -8.99 11.58 18.81
CA ILE A 385 -9.77 10.71 17.92
C ILE A 385 -8.86 9.81 17.08
N LEU A 386 -7.81 10.38 16.46
CA LEU A 386 -6.89 9.60 15.65
C LEU A 386 -6.10 8.60 16.50
N ALA A 387 -5.61 9.00 17.67
CA ALA A 387 -4.91 8.10 18.59
C ALA A 387 -5.80 6.94 19.08
N ILE A 388 -7.08 7.20 19.37
CA ILE A 388 -8.07 6.17 19.70
C ILE A 388 -8.24 5.18 18.54
N ALA A 389 -8.34 5.68 17.30
CA ALA A 389 -8.50 4.83 16.12
C ALA A 389 -7.27 3.93 15.89
N ILE A 390 -6.06 4.48 15.99
CA ILE A 390 -4.79 3.75 15.82
C ILE A 390 -4.67 2.65 16.89
N LEU A 391 -4.79 2.99 18.18
CA LEU A 391 -4.63 2.02 19.25
C LEU A 391 -5.77 0.99 19.26
N GLY A 392 -7.00 1.46 19.15
CA GLY A 392 -8.19 0.61 19.19
C GLY A 392 -8.19 -0.40 18.05
N SER A 393 -7.85 0.02 16.83
CA SER A 393 -7.75 -0.90 15.69
C SER A 393 -6.60 -1.88 15.84
N SER A 394 -5.45 -1.46 16.36
CA SER A 394 -4.28 -2.33 16.60
C SER A 394 -4.61 -3.43 17.62
N LEU A 395 -5.27 -3.08 18.73
CA LEU A 395 -5.75 -4.04 19.73
C LEU A 395 -6.82 -4.98 19.15
N MET A 396 -7.76 -4.45 18.38
CA MET A 396 -8.81 -5.27 17.78
C MET A 396 -8.25 -6.24 16.72
N LYS A 397 -7.28 -5.84 15.89
CA LYS A 397 -6.59 -6.76 14.99
C LYS A 397 -5.78 -7.81 15.72
N TYR A 398 -5.11 -7.45 16.82
CA TYR A 398 -4.44 -8.41 17.69
C TYR A 398 -5.43 -9.50 18.16
N ILE A 399 -6.59 -9.08 18.68
CA ILE A 399 -7.66 -9.99 19.14
C ILE A 399 -8.14 -10.85 17.96
N TYR A 400 -8.50 -10.22 16.84
CA TYR A 400 -9.02 -10.91 15.65
C TYR A 400 -8.07 -12.00 15.13
N LYS A 401 -6.76 -11.77 15.16
CA LYS A 401 -5.74 -12.72 14.70
C LYS A 401 -5.46 -13.84 15.71
N LYS A 402 -5.80 -13.67 17.00
CA LYS A 402 -5.56 -14.67 18.06
C LYS A 402 -6.76 -15.58 18.35
N ILE A 403 -7.98 -15.15 18.05
CA ILE A 403 -9.19 -16.00 18.08
C ILE A 403 -9.27 -16.89 16.85
#